data_AF-A0A536RNR9-F1
#
_entry.id   AF-A0A536RNR9-F1
#
_cell.length_a   1.000
_cell.length_b   1.000
_cell.length_c   1.000
_cell.angle_alpha   90.00
_cell.angle_beta   90.00
_cell.angle_gamma   90.00
#
_symmetry.space_group_name_H-M   'P 1'
#
loop_
_entity.id
_entity.type
_entity.pdbx_description
1 polymer ?
#
loop_
_entity_poly.entity_id
_entity_poly.type
_entity_poly.pdbx_seq_one_letter_code
_entity_poly.pdbx_strand_id
1 'polypeptide(L)'
;MREKYFERREIKEAIAFAEAGGIAVHRNFDSYHGSTIRGFTREKPFLHVIGLRRTLEEWGRQHGLRPEWIQPEKRRKVAHYDVFGPAAEALIARLKPDS
;
A
#
# COMPACT_ATOMS: atom_id res chain seq x y z
N MET A 1 -8.93 6.87 -10.82
CA MET A 1 -7.53 6.58 -10.46
C MET A 1 -7.24 5.12 -10.84
N ARG A 2 -6.05 4.77 -11.33
CA ARG A 2 -5.73 3.38 -11.73
C ARG A 2 -5.11 2.64 -10.54
N GLU A 3 -5.74 1.56 -10.10
CA GLU A 3 -5.27 0.71 -9.00
C GLU A 3 -4.92 -0.68 -9.53
N LYS A 4 -3.83 -1.27 -9.04
CA LYS A 4 -3.44 -2.63 -9.42
C LYS A 4 -2.76 -3.35 -8.25
N TYR A 5 -3.12 -4.61 -8.05
CA TYR A 5 -2.47 -5.49 -7.09
C TYR A 5 -1.18 -6.09 -7.67
N PHE A 6 -0.16 -6.23 -6.82
CA PHE A 6 1.14 -6.80 -7.14
C PHE A 6 1.56 -7.79 -6.06
N GLU A 7 1.99 -8.97 -6.49
CA GLU A 7 2.50 -10.01 -5.60
C GLU A 7 3.88 -9.63 -5.03
N ARG A 8 4.29 -10.33 -3.98
CA ARG A 8 5.52 -10.01 -3.23
C ARG A 8 6.76 -9.87 -4.10
N ARG A 9 6.87 -10.69 -5.15
CA ARG A 9 8.01 -10.71 -6.09
C ARG A 9 8.02 -9.54 -7.09
N GLU A 10 6.93 -8.79 -7.21
CA GLU A 10 6.68 -7.81 -8.27
C GLU A 10 6.92 -6.36 -7.82
N ILE A 11 7.84 -6.15 -6.87
CA ILE A 11 8.11 -4.82 -6.30
C ILE A 11 8.63 -3.83 -7.36
N LYS A 12 9.40 -4.29 -8.36
CA LYS A 12 9.94 -3.42 -9.41
C LYS A 12 8.82 -2.90 -10.30
N GLU A 13 7.90 -3.77 -10.66
CA GLU A 13 6.71 -3.49 -11.47
C GLU A 13 5.72 -2.60 -10.71
N ALA A 14 5.53 -2.84 -9.41
CA ALA A 14 4.73 -2.00 -8.54
C ALA A 14 5.26 -0.56 -8.49
N ILE A 15 6.59 -0.40 -8.31
CA ILE A 15 7.23 0.92 -8.31
C ILE A 15 7.08 1.60 -9.68
N ALA A 16 7.36 0.90 -10.78
CA ALA A 16 7.23 1.47 -12.12
C ALA A 16 5.79 1.92 -12.43
N PHE A 17 4.79 1.13 -12.02
CA PHE A 17 3.38 1.49 -12.15
C PHE A 17 3.01 2.73 -11.32
N ALA A 18 3.51 2.81 -10.09
CA ALA A 18 3.32 3.95 -9.21
C ALA A 18 3.99 5.22 -9.76
N GLU A 19 5.21 5.12 -10.30
CA GLU A 19 5.93 6.24 -10.94
C GLU A 19 5.21 6.75 -12.19
N ALA A 20 4.49 5.88 -12.91
CA ALA A 20 3.62 6.24 -14.03
C ALA A 20 2.26 6.85 -13.59
N GLY A 21 2.09 7.17 -12.31
CA GLY A 21 0.91 7.82 -11.75
C GLY A 21 -0.21 6.86 -11.31
N GLY A 22 0.05 5.56 -11.25
CA GLY A 22 -0.87 4.57 -10.68
C GLY A 22 -0.78 4.48 -9.15
N ILE A 23 -1.72 3.73 -8.56
CA ILE A 23 -1.66 3.24 -7.18
C ILE A 23 -1.37 1.75 -7.22
N ALA A 24 -0.18 1.35 -6.77
CA ALA A 24 0.23 -0.05 -6.70
C ALA A 24 -0.04 -0.59 -5.29
N VAL A 25 -0.88 -1.62 -5.17
CA VAL A 25 -1.11 -2.35 -3.92
C VAL A 25 -0.22 -3.57 -3.91
N HIS A 26 0.92 -3.49 -3.24
CA HIS A 26 1.97 -4.50 -3.25
C HIS A 26 1.93 -5.35 -1.97
N ARG A 27 2.00 -6.68 -2.12
CA ARG A 27 2.10 -7.60 -0.98
C ARG A 27 3.47 -7.51 -0.32
N ASN A 28 3.49 -7.06 0.94
CA ASN A 28 4.72 -6.99 1.72
C ASN A 28 4.96 -8.28 2.52
N PHE A 29 6.15 -8.39 3.12
CA PHE A 29 6.48 -9.42 4.09
C PHE A 29 5.62 -9.26 5.34
N ASP A 30 5.12 -10.39 5.82
CA ASP A 30 4.31 -10.44 7.03
C ASP A 30 5.15 -10.54 8.32
N SER A 31 6.43 -10.18 8.25
CA SER A 31 7.41 -10.30 9.34
C SER A 31 7.15 -9.35 10.50
N TYR A 32 6.25 -8.38 10.34
CA TYR A 32 5.88 -7.42 11.39
C TYR A 32 4.59 -7.80 12.15
N HIS A 33 4.04 -8.98 11.91
CA HIS A 33 2.84 -9.44 12.61
C HIS A 33 3.02 -9.44 14.14
N GLY A 34 2.03 -8.91 14.86
CA GLY A 34 2.02 -8.84 16.33
C GLY A 34 2.80 -7.68 16.93
N SER A 35 3.54 -6.91 16.13
CA SER A 35 4.19 -5.68 16.59
C SER A 35 3.22 -4.49 16.60
N THR A 36 3.48 -3.47 17.41
CA THR A 36 2.66 -2.26 17.46
C THR A 36 3.33 -1.08 16.77
N ILE A 37 2.54 -0.26 16.06
CA ILE A 37 2.98 1.02 15.51
C ILE A 37 1.93 2.08 15.79
N ARG A 38 2.32 3.19 16.42
CA ARG A 38 1.42 4.33 16.70
C ARG A 38 0.11 3.88 17.40
N GLY A 39 0.19 2.87 18.28
CA GLY A 39 -0.96 2.32 19.00
C GLY A 39 -1.77 1.25 18.25
N PHE A 40 -1.40 0.89 17.03
CA PHE A 40 -2.07 -0.15 16.23
C PHE A 40 -1.27 -1.44 16.21
N THR A 41 -1.92 -2.56 16.50
CA THR A 41 -1.36 -3.90 16.30
C THR A 41 -1.34 -4.20 14.80
N ARG A 42 -0.18 -4.60 14.34
CA ARG A 42 0.07 -5.00 12.96
C ARG A 42 -0.42 -6.44 12.76
N GLU A 43 -1.49 -6.61 12.00
CA GLU A 43 -2.08 -7.92 11.70
C GLU A 43 -1.87 -8.33 10.25
N LYS A 44 -1.60 -9.60 9.99
CA LYS A 44 -1.53 -10.09 8.60
C LYS A 44 -2.93 -9.96 7.98
N PRO A 45 -3.04 -9.68 6.69
CA PRO A 45 -1.96 -9.51 5.69
C PRO A 45 -1.34 -8.10 5.66
N PHE A 46 -0.07 -7.97 5.25
CA PHE A 46 0.59 -6.66 5.11
C PHE A 46 0.72 -6.21 3.66
N LEU A 47 0.31 -4.97 3.38
CA LEU A 47 0.40 -4.34 2.07
C LEU A 47 1.13 -3.00 2.16
N HIS A 48 1.88 -2.70 1.10
CA HIS A 48 2.27 -1.33 0.79
C HIS A 48 1.36 -0.79 -0.31
N VAL A 49 0.72 0.34 -0.05
CA VAL A 49 0.02 1.10 -1.10
C VAL A 49 0.96 2.19 -1.58
N ILE A 50 1.52 2.00 -2.78
CA ILE A 50 2.63 2.78 -3.33
C ILE A 50 2.12 3.70 -4.44
N GLY A 51 2.58 4.95 -4.44
CA GLY A 51 2.17 5.96 -5.42
C GLY A 51 3.01 7.23 -5.33
N LEU A 52 2.82 8.14 -6.29
CA LEU A 52 3.29 9.52 -6.12
C LEU A 52 2.54 10.15 -4.94
N ARG A 53 3.22 10.99 -4.15
CA ARG A 53 2.68 11.53 -2.91
C ARG A 53 1.31 12.20 -3.08
N ARG A 54 1.16 13.08 -4.07
CA ARG A 54 -0.12 13.74 -4.35
C ARG A 54 -1.24 12.73 -4.67
N THR A 55 -0.94 11.73 -5.49
CA THR A 55 -1.88 10.66 -5.84
C THR A 55 -2.27 9.85 -4.60
N LEU A 56 -1.32 9.56 -3.69
CA LEU A 56 -1.59 8.87 -2.43
C LEU A 56 -2.40 9.71 -1.44
N GLU A 57 -2.22 11.03 -1.41
CA GLU A 57 -3.05 11.91 -0.58
C GLU A 57 -4.50 11.91 -1.05
N GLU A 58 -4.72 11.99 -2.37
CA GLU A 58 -6.06 11.91 -2.99
C GLU A 58 -6.69 10.53 -2.77
N TRP A 59 -5.94 9.46 -2.98
CA TRP A 59 -6.38 8.08 -2.72
C TRP A 59 -6.70 7.88 -1.24
N GLY A 60 -5.79 8.29 -0.36
CA GLY A 60 -5.94 8.15 1.09
C GLY A 60 -7.22 8.78 1.60
N ARG A 61 -7.55 10.00 1.16
CA ARG A 61 -8.82 10.67 1.53
C ARG A 61 -10.07 9.86 1.15
N GLN A 62 -10.06 9.19 -0.02
CA GLN A 62 -11.18 8.35 -0.45
C GLN A 62 -11.33 7.08 0.41
N HIS A 63 -10.25 6.66 1.06
CA HIS A 63 -10.20 5.50 1.95
C HIS A 63 -10.20 5.88 3.44
N GLY A 64 -10.46 7.15 3.79
CA GLY A 64 -10.47 7.63 5.18
C GLY A 64 -9.10 7.69 5.85
N LEU A 65 -8.01 7.65 5.06
CA LEU A 65 -6.64 7.72 5.53
C LEU A 65 -6.13 9.15 5.60
N ARG A 66 -5.26 9.38 6.58
CA ARG A 66 -4.65 10.66 6.91
C ARG A 66 -3.32 10.85 6.15
N PRO A 67 -3.08 11.98 5.43
CA PRO A 67 -1.83 12.24 4.71
C PRO A 67 -0.53 12.11 5.53
N GLU A 68 -0.59 12.34 6.84
CA GLU A 68 0.51 12.16 7.80
C GLU A 68 0.87 10.69 8.09
N TRP A 69 0.07 9.76 7.61
CA TRP A 69 0.39 8.33 7.64
C TRP A 69 1.22 7.90 6.41
N ILE A 70 1.36 8.77 5.41
CA ILE A 70 2.23 8.51 4.26
C ILE A 70 3.67 8.43 4.75
N GLN A 71 4.28 7.27 4.53
CA GLN A 71 5.70 7.05 4.73
C GLN A 71 6.49 7.71 3.60
N PRO A 72 7.63 8.37 3.92
CA PRO A 72 8.34 9.22 2.98
C PRO A 72 8.98 8.46 1.82
N GLU A 73 9.16 9.18 0.73
CA GLU A 73 10.00 8.84 -0.42
C GLU A 73 11.45 8.66 0.02
N LYS A 74 11.86 7.43 0.39
CA LYS A 74 13.25 7.18 0.80
C LYS A 74 14.23 7.39 -0.36
N ARG A 75 14.62 6.32 -1.06
CA ARG A 75 15.52 6.38 -2.23
C ARG A 75 14.77 6.34 -3.57
N ARG A 76 13.43 6.46 -3.54
CA ARG A 76 12.54 6.32 -4.70
C ARG A 76 11.70 7.58 -4.84
N LYS A 77 11.13 7.82 -6.02
CA LYS A 77 10.21 8.96 -6.27
C LYS A 77 8.79 8.75 -5.72
N VAL A 78 8.54 7.58 -5.12
CA VAL A 78 7.22 7.14 -4.65
C VAL A 78 7.20 7.01 -3.14
N ALA A 79 6.06 7.36 -2.55
CA ALA A 79 5.75 7.21 -1.15
C ALA A 79 4.86 5.98 -0.93
N HIS A 80 4.52 5.66 0.31
CA HIS A 80 3.56 4.58 0.58
C HIS A 80 2.74 4.75 1.86
N TYR A 81 1.59 4.09 1.92
CA TYR A 81 0.94 3.71 3.18
C TYR A 81 1.27 2.25 3.53
N ASP A 82 1.39 1.99 4.83
CA ASP A 82 1.32 0.64 5.37
C ASP A 82 -0.15 0.31 5.66
N VAL A 83 -0.67 -0.75 5.05
CA VAL A 83 -2.04 -1.23 5.27
C VAL A 83 -1.98 -2.68 5.74
N PHE A 84 -2.76 -3.02 6.75
CA PHE A 84 -2.72 -4.33 7.38
C PHE A 84 -4.09 -4.77 7.93
N GLY A 85 -4.21 -6.04 8.29
CA GLY A 85 -5.43 -6.63 8.83
C GLY A 85 -6.64 -6.50 7.89
N PRO A 86 -7.86 -6.25 8.41
CA PRO A 86 -9.09 -6.23 7.61
C PRO A 86 -9.08 -5.24 6.43
N ALA A 87 -8.40 -4.09 6.59
CA ALA A 87 -8.27 -3.12 5.50
C ALA A 87 -7.43 -3.67 4.34
N ALA A 88 -6.39 -4.45 4.65
CA ALA A 88 -5.58 -5.11 3.64
C ALA A 88 -6.34 -6.27 2.97
N GLU A 89 -7.11 -7.05 3.73
CA GLU A 89 -7.96 -8.10 3.17
C GLU A 89 -8.97 -7.56 2.16
N ALA A 90 -9.63 -6.44 2.49
CA ALA A 90 -10.58 -5.78 1.59
C ALA A 90 -9.92 -5.29 0.29
N LEU A 91 -8.69 -4.78 0.36
CA LEU A 91 -7.94 -4.38 -0.84
C LEU A 91 -7.56 -5.59 -1.72
N ILE A 92 -7.13 -6.69 -1.11
CA ILE A 92 -6.82 -7.93 -1.83
C ILE A 92 -8.07 -8.46 -2.50
N ALA A 93 -9.18 -8.59 -1.78
CA ALA A 93 -10.44 -9.11 -2.32
C ALA A 93 -10.97 -8.28 -3.50
N ARG A 94 -10.75 -6.96 -3.49
CA ARG A 94 -11.19 -6.07 -4.56
C ARG A 94 -10.28 -6.08 -5.79
N LEU A 95 -8.97 -6.22 -5.60
CA LEU A 95 -7.97 -5.93 -6.65
C LEU A 95 -7.26 -7.18 -7.17
N LYS A 96 -7.27 -8.28 -6.42
CA LYS A 96 -6.73 -9.54 -6.89
C LYS A 96 -7.78 -10.16 -7.82
N PRO A 97 -7.48 -10.37 -9.10
CA PRO A 97 -8.40 -11.11 -9.96
C PRO A 97 -8.58 -12.52 -9.38
N ASP A 98 -9.83 -12.99 -9.33
CA ASP A 98 -10.13 -14.38 -9.00
C ASP A 98 -9.23 -15.29 -9.85
N SER A 99 -8.45 -16.13 -9.16
CA SER A 99 -7.59 -17.13 -9.81
C SER A 99 -8.41 -18.30 -10.32
#